data_AF-A0A812IJ14-F1
#
_entry.id   AF-A0A812IJ14-F1
#
_cell.length_a   1.000
_cell.length_b   1.000
_cell.length_c   1.000
_cell.angle_alpha   90.00
_cell.angle_beta   90.00
_cell.angle_gamma   90.00
#
_symmetry.space_group_name_H-M   'P 1'
#
loop_
_entity.id
_entity.type
_entity.pdbx_description
1 polymer ?
#
loop_
_entity_poly.entity_id
_entity_poly.type
_entity_poly.pdbx_seq_one_letter_code
_entity_poly.pdbx_strand_id
1 'polypeptide(L)'
;MHIVDLALIPDIAISLLLDWTDDRSFIDKQHRQQRLDHLGQLYRSWAGNDSDRVNPKLFSTDVLKPGASSFAAVSQHYISAAAAKGLLIWLSMIAGQFADRDPTEQNLLRAGLCMGLQQLQHTMLTNGRLLEQADRDLCEHMYSLFRNAFDKLAQRALQQQSLRYHLRPKIHHFEHLVYDVVCKGRNWRYISCYLGEDVVRITKRMAVRLHPLVTGVRVLDHYSMHVTLKWAGLLDDDE
;
A
#
# COMPACT_ATOMS: atom_id res chain seq x y z
N MET A 1 7.67 -1.48 7.57
CA MET A 1 7.29 -1.10 6.19
C MET A 1 6.56 -2.26 5.56
N HIS A 2 5.33 -2.08 5.08
CA HIS A 2 4.46 -3.20 4.69
C HIS A 2 4.38 -3.34 3.16
N ILE A 3 4.14 -4.55 2.63
CA ILE A 3 4.01 -4.81 1.18
C ILE A 3 2.92 -3.96 0.51
N VAL A 4 1.88 -3.60 1.27
CA VAL A 4 0.83 -2.67 0.87
C VAL A 4 1.41 -1.30 0.53
N ASP A 5 2.30 -0.77 1.38
CA ASP A 5 2.95 0.53 1.19
C ASP A 5 3.92 0.50 -0.01
N LEU A 6 4.57 -0.65 -0.22
CA LEU A 6 5.64 -0.81 -1.22
C LEU A 6 5.17 -1.14 -2.63
N ALA A 7 3.93 -1.59 -2.78
CA ALA A 7 3.48 -2.09 -4.06
C ALA A 7 2.03 -1.76 -4.35
N LEU A 8 1.13 -2.08 -3.41
CA LEU A 8 -0.30 -1.91 -3.66
C LEU A 8 -0.66 -0.44 -3.84
N ILE A 9 -0.21 0.41 -2.91
CA ILE A 9 -0.49 1.85 -2.98
C ILE A 9 0.14 2.49 -4.24
N PRO A 10 1.43 2.26 -4.57
CA PRO A 10 1.99 2.75 -5.84
C PRO A 10 1.21 2.30 -7.08
N ASP A 11 0.85 1.02 -7.21
CA ASP A 11 0.12 0.51 -8.38
C ASP A 11 -1.27 1.18 -8.51
N ILE A 12 -1.97 1.38 -7.39
CA ILE A 12 -3.26 2.09 -7.36
C ILE A 12 -3.08 3.57 -7.73
N ALA A 13 -2.08 4.23 -7.15
CA ALA A 13 -1.79 5.64 -7.41
C ALA A 13 -1.54 5.89 -8.90
N ILE A 14 -0.71 5.06 -9.53
CA ILE A 14 -0.42 5.13 -10.96
C ILE A 14 -1.71 4.97 -11.78
N SER A 15 -2.51 3.96 -11.45
CA SER A 15 -3.76 3.66 -12.16
C SER A 15 -4.72 4.84 -12.10
N LEU A 16 -4.92 5.43 -10.92
CA LEU A 16 -5.82 6.56 -10.72
C LEU A 16 -5.33 7.85 -11.37
N LEU A 17 -4.04 8.17 -11.25
CA LEU A 17 -3.46 9.34 -11.91
C LEU A 17 -3.61 9.25 -13.43
N LEU A 18 -3.42 8.07 -14.01
CA LEU A 18 -3.63 7.86 -15.44
C LEU A 18 -5.11 7.97 -15.82
N ASP A 19 -6.00 7.36 -15.05
CA ASP A 19 -7.45 7.44 -15.25
C ASP A 19 -7.96 8.90 -15.23
N TRP A 20 -7.60 9.68 -14.21
CA TRP A 20 -8.04 11.07 -14.07
C TRP A 20 -7.43 12.00 -15.09
N THR A 21 -6.24 11.67 -15.61
CA THR A 21 -5.61 12.46 -16.67
C THR A 21 -6.00 12.03 -18.07
N ASP A 22 -6.80 10.97 -18.23
CA ASP A 22 -7.40 10.61 -19.51
C ASP A 22 -8.77 11.24 -19.70
N ASP A 23 -9.48 11.49 -18.60
CA ASP A 23 -10.75 12.21 -18.61
C ASP A 23 -10.52 13.72 -18.44
N ARG A 24 -10.97 14.50 -19.43
CA ARG A 24 -10.87 15.97 -19.41
C ARG A 24 -11.93 16.62 -18.49
N SER A 25 -12.94 15.87 -18.04
CA SER A 25 -14.00 16.38 -17.17
C SER A 25 -13.48 16.84 -15.80
N PHE A 26 -12.44 16.17 -15.28
CA PHE A 26 -11.87 16.48 -13.97
C PHE A 26 -10.97 17.71 -14.02
N ILE A 27 -10.12 17.80 -15.05
CA ILE A 27 -9.07 18.80 -15.16
C ILE A 27 -9.06 19.40 -16.56
N ASP A 28 -9.51 20.66 -16.66
CA ASP A 28 -9.55 21.40 -17.91
C ASP A 28 -8.16 21.91 -18.33
N LYS A 29 -7.34 20.98 -18.81
CA LYS A 29 -6.05 21.24 -19.46
C LYS A 29 -5.95 20.39 -20.72
N GLN A 30 -5.28 20.90 -21.75
CA GLN A 30 -5.25 20.25 -23.06
C GLN A 30 -4.43 18.95 -23.05
N HIS A 31 -3.23 18.99 -22.48
CA HIS A 31 -2.28 17.87 -22.51
C HIS A 31 -2.26 17.06 -21.21
N ARG A 32 -1.98 15.75 -21.31
CA ARG A 32 -1.90 14.86 -20.13
C ARG A 32 -0.86 15.35 -19.11
N GLN A 33 0.32 15.78 -19.59
CA GLN A 33 1.36 16.33 -18.71
C GLN A 33 0.85 17.53 -17.89
N GLN A 34 0.13 18.46 -18.51
CA GLN A 34 -0.44 19.62 -17.79
C GLN A 34 -1.47 19.20 -16.72
N ARG A 35 -2.25 18.15 -16.99
CA ARG A 35 -3.19 17.57 -16.01
C ARG A 35 -2.44 16.90 -14.86
N LEU A 36 -1.35 16.17 -15.14
CA LEU A 36 -0.49 15.58 -14.12
C LEU A 36 0.19 16.67 -13.28
N ASP A 37 0.72 17.72 -13.90
CA ASP A 37 1.33 18.86 -13.22
C ASP A 37 0.34 19.52 -12.25
N HIS A 38 -0.91 19.67 -12.69
CA HIS A 38 -1.99 20.19 -11.85
C HIS A 38 -2.25 19.29 -10.64
N LEU A 39 -2.40 17.97 -10.83
CA LEU A 39 -2.54 17.01 -9.72
C LEU A 39 -1.34 17.05 -8.78
N GLY A 40 -0.12 17.15 -9.31
CA GLY A 40 1.10 17.25 -8.53
C GLY A 40 1.22 18.55 -7.75
N GLN A 41 0.65 19.66 -8.24
CA GLN A 41 0.53 20.91 -7.50
C GLN A 41 -0.48 20.78 -6.36
N LEU A 42 -1.64 20.15 -6.60
CA LEU A 42 -2.64 19.88 -5.57
C LEU A 42 -2.05 19.00 -4.45
N TYR A 43 -1.33 17.94 -4.82
CA TYR A 43 -0.67 17.08 -3.84
C TYR A 43 0.40 17.82 -3.03
N ARG A 44 1.23 18.65 -3.67
CA ARG A 44 2.23 19.48 -2.98
C ARG A 44 1.60 20.47 -2.01
N SER A 45 0.55 21.15 -2.45
CA SER A 45 -0.17 22.09 -1.60
C SER A 45 -0.78 21.41 -0.39
N TRP A 46 -1.27 20.17 -0.55
CA TRP A 46 -1.81 19.38 0.56
C TRP A 46 -0.74 18.83 1.50
N ALA A 47 0.37 18.32 0.95
CA ALA A 47 1.46 17.71 1.73
C ALA A 47 2.36 18.74 2.45
N GLY A 48 2.30 20.01 2.02
CA GLY A 48 3.23 21.06 2.39
C GLY A 48 4.40 21.15 1.40
N ASN A 49 4.73 22.38 0.96
CA ASN A 49 5.73 22.62 -0.09
C ASN A 49 7.14 22.11 0.25
N ASP A 50 7.49 22.02 1.53
CA ASP A 50 8.81 21.55 2.01
C ASP A 50 8.83 20.07 2.39
N SER A 51 7.79 19.31 2.05
CA SER A 51 7.68 17.91 2.42
C SER A 51 8.54 17.02 1.52
N ASP A 52 9.55 16.36 2.09
CA ASP A 52 10.35 15.31 1.45
C ASP A 52 9.51 14.15 0.86
N ARG A 53 8.22 14.09 1.21
CA ARG A 53 7.25 13.11 0.70
C ARG A 53 6.84 13.37 -0.74
N VAL A 54 7.12 14.56 -1.29
CA VAL A 54 6.64 14.92 -2.63
C VAL A 54 7.76 14.85 -3.66
N ASN A 55 7.73 13.82 -4.49
CA ASN A 55 8.60 13.74 -5.67
C ASN A 55 7.85 14.25 -6.91
N PRO A 56 8.22 15.41 -7.50
CA PRO A 56 7.51 15.97 -8.65
C PRO A 56 7.57 15.04 -9.88
N LYS A 57 8.61 14.20 -9.99
CA LYS A 57 8.75 13.27 -11.11
C LYS A 57 7.67 12.19 -11.11
N LEU A 58 7.02 11.91 -9.97
CA LEU A 58 5.88 11.01 -9.93
C LEU A 58 4.73 11.47 -10.85
N PHE A 59 4.56 12.79 -10.98
CA PHE A 59 3.52 13.40 -11.80
C PHE A 59 4.03 13.74 -13.20
N SER A 60 4.87 12.87 -13.77
CA SER A 60 5.38 13.02 -15.13
C SER A 60 4.93 11.88 -16.01
N THR A 61 4.68 12.17 -17.29
CA THR A 61 4.40 11.15 -18.29
C THR A 61 5.56 10.20 -18.46
N ASP A 62 6.80 10.61 -18.18
CA ASP A 62 7.98 9.76 -18.33
C ASP A 62 8.02 8.64 -17.30
N VAL A 63 7.62 8.95 -16.05
CA VAL A 63 7.53 7.97 -14.96
C VAL A 63 6.25 7.14 -15.06
N LEU A 64 5.15 7.75 -15.48
CA LEU A 64 3.85 7.08 -15.60
C LEU A 64 3.59 6.47 -16.97
N LYS A 65 4.59 6.42 -17.87
CA LYS A 65 4.41 5.88 -19.23
C LYS A 65 4.15 4.36 -19.16
N PRO A 66 2.94 3.87 -19.50
CA PRO A 66 2.82 2.45 -19.80
C PRO A 66 3.64 2.19 -21.08
N GLY A 67 4.41 1.12 -21.10
CA GLY A 67 5.03 0.65 -22.34
C GLY A 67 3.95 0.16 -23.30
N ALA A 68 4.28 -0.01 -24.57
CA ALA A 68 3.32 -0.49 -25.58
C ALA A 68 2.64 -1.82 -25.18
N SER A 69 3.32 -2.63 -24.36
CA SER A 69 2.83 -3.90 -23.85
C SER A 69 3.17 -4.11 -22.36
N SER A 70 3.41 -3.02 -21.61
CA SER A 70 3.82 -3.13 -20.20
C SER A 70 3.08 -2.14 -19.32
N PHE A 71 2.71 -2.60 -18.13
CA PHE A 71 2.18 -1.72 -17.08
C PHE A 71 3.21 -0.66 -16.69
N ALA A 72 2.72 0.53 -16.37
CA ALA A 72 3.56 1.54 -15.72
C ALA A 72 4.01 1.01 -14.36
N ALA A 73 5.30 1.17 -14.05
CA ALA A 73 5.89 0.72 -12.80
C ALA A 73 6.73 1.84 -12.21
N VAL A 74 6.40 2.24 -10.98
CA VAL A 74 7.10 3.31 -10.29
C VAL A 74 8.10 2.70 -9.31
N SER A 75 9.36 3.12 -9.43
CA SER A 75 10.42 2.78 -8.48
C SER A 75 10.18 3.40 -7.09
N GLN A 76 10.66 2.75 -6.04
CA GLN A 76 10.65 3.27 -4.68
C GLN A 76 11.42 4.61 -4.52
N HIS A 77 12.29 4.94 -5.48
CA HIS A 77 12.91 6.26 -5.55
C HIS A 77 11.87 7.39 -5.68
N TYR A 78 10.74 7.14 -6.32
CA TYR A 78 9.70 8.17 -6.53
C TYR A 78 8.64 8.17 -5.43
N ILE A 79 8.32 6.99 -4.89
CA ILE A 79 7.38 6.83 -3.78
C ILE A 79 8.03 5.94 -2.72
N SER A 80 8.50 6.55 -1.63
CA SER A 80 8.90 5.80 -0.45
C SER A 80 7.67 5.24 0.28
N ALA A 81 7.85 4.20 1.10
CA ALA A 81 6.73 3.66 1.89
C ALA A 81 6.09 4.70 2.82
N ALA A 82 6.89 5.62 3.37
CA ALA A 82 6.39 6.70 4.20
C ALA A 82 5.54 7.69 3.39
N ALA A 83 5.97 8.02 2.17
CA ALA A 83 5.22 8.88 1.25
C ALA A 83 3.94 8.20 0.75
N ALA A 84 3.97 6.88 0.50
CA ALA A 84 2.84 6.12 0.00
C ALA A 84 1.57 6.29 0.86
N LYS A 85 1.70 6.24 2.18
CA LYS A 85 0.55 6.44 3.11
C LYS A 85 -0.09 7.81 2.97
N GLY A 86 0.74 8.86 2.90
CA GLY A 86 0.26 10.22 2.67
C GLY A 86 -0.40 10.36 1.30
N LEU A 87 0.19 9.75 0.28
CA LEU A 87 -0.37 9.72 -1.07
C LEU A 87 -1.74 9.02 -1.10
N LEU A 88 -1.92 7.89 -0.41
CA LEU A 88 -3.21 7.19 -0.33
C LEU A 88 -4.31 8.06 0.31
N ILE A 89 -3.99 8.77 1.39
CA ILE A 89 -4.95 9.68 2.04
C ILE A 89 -5.38 10.78 1.06
N TRP A 90 -4.42 11.39 0.38
CA TRP A 90 -4.71 12.43 -0.62
C TRP A 90 -5.52 11.88 -1.80
N LEU A 91 -5.17 10.70 -2.33
CA LEU A 91 -5.91 10.05 -3.40
C LEU A 91 -7.35 9.75 -3.01
N SER A 92 -7.58 9.31 -1.76
CA SER A 92 -8.93 9.08 -1.23
C SER A 92 -9.76 10.36 -1.20
N MET A 93 -9.16 11.46 -0.72
CA MET A 93 -9.81 12.77 -0.71
C MET A 93 -10.17 13.24 -2.13
N ILE A 94 -9.24 13.17 -3.08
CA ILE A 94 -9.49 13.59 -4.47
C ILE A 94 -10.53 12.68 -5.14
N ALA A 95 -10.47 11.36 -4.92
CA ALA A 95 -11.44 10.42 -5.46
C ALA A 95 -12.85 10.70 -4.95
N GLY A 96 -13.00 11.02 -3.66
CA GLY A 96 -14.27 11.45 -3.05
C GLY A 96 -14.80 12.73 -3.70
N GLN A 97 -13.97 13.76 -3.82
CA GLN A 97 -14.36 15.02 -4.46
C GLN A 97 -14.83 14.85 -5.91
N PHE A 98 -14.16 13.98 -6.67
CA PHE A 98 -14.57 13.68 -8.05
C PHE A 98 -15.87 12.89 -8.11
N ALA A 99 -16.10 11.95 -7.18
CA ALA A 99 -17.36 11.22 -7.08
C ALA A 99 -18.52 12.11 -6.63
N ASP A 100 -18.28 13.05 -5.71
CA ASP A 100 -19.29 14.01 -5.25
C ASP A 100 -19.68 14.98 -6.37
N ARG A 101 -18.69 15.43 -7.16
CA ARG A 101 -18.91 16.33 -8.30
C ARG A 101 -19.62 15.64 -9.46
N ASP A 102 -19.28 14.39 -9.74
CA ASP A 102 -19.80 13.60 -10.85
C ASP A 102 -19.95 12.12 -10.44
N PRO A 103 -21.14 11.71 -9.93
CA PRO A 103 -21.35 10.40 -9.30
C PRO A 103 -21.58 9.28 -10.32
N THR A 104 -20.75 9.23 -11.37
CA THR A 104 -20.73 8.08 -12.28
C THR A 104 -20.27 6.83 -11.55
N GLU A 105 -20.71 5.65 -12.01
CA GLU A 105 -20.26 4.38 -11.44
C GLU A 105 -18.73 4.29 -11.40
N GLN A 106 -18.02 4.82 -12.41
CA GLN A 106 -16.57 4.77 -12.44
C GLN A 106 -15.93 5.61 -11.32
N ASN A 107 -16.47 6.80 -11.04
CA ASN A 107 -15.95 7.66 -9.98
C ASN A 107 -16.27 7.09 -8.60
N LEU A 108 -17.48 6.54 -8.42
CA LEU A 108 -17.84 5.82 -7.20
C LEU A 108 -16.94 4.61 -6.94
N LEU A 109 -16.57 3.85 -7.97
CA LEU A 109 -15.61 2.75 -7.85
C LEU A 109 -14.22 3.25 -7.46
N ARG A 110 -13.71 4.32 -8.07
CA ARG A 110 -12.41 4.92 -7.72
C ARG A 110 -12.39 5.41 -6.27
N ALA A 111 -13.48 6.04 -5.82
CA ALA A 111 -13.63 6.47 -4.43
C ALA A 111 -13.67 5.28 -3.46
N GLY A 112 -14.48 4.26 -3.76
CA GLY A 112 -14.55 3.03 -2.95
C GLY A 112 -13.22 2.29 -2.86
N LEU A 113 -12.46 2.25 -3.96
CA LEU A 113 -11.12 1.69 -4.01
C LEU A 113 -10.18 2.38 -3.00
N CYS A 114 -10.07 3.71 -3.06
CA CYS A 114 -9.20 4.46 -2.16
C CYS A 114 -9.68 4.40 -0.71
N MET A 115 -10.98 4.59 -0.50
CA MET A 115 -11.58 4.63 0.84
C MET A 115 -11.40 3.29 1.56
N GLY A 116 -11.67 2.17 0.89
CA GLY A 116 -11.49 0.84 1.48
C GLY A 116 -10.04 0.62 1.91
N LEU A 117 -9.07 0.91 1.06
CA LEU A 117 -7.66 0.73 1.39
C LEU A 117 -7.16 1.73 2.46
N GLN A 118 -7.61 2.97 2.42
CA GLN A 118 -7.29 3.98 3.43
C GLN A 118 -7.82 3.57 4.79
N GLN A 119 -9.08 3.13 4.88
CA GLN A 119 -9.70 2.74 6.14
C GLN A 119 -8.98 1.53 6.74
N LEU A 120 -8.63 0.53 5.91
CA LEU A 120 -7.81 -0.60 6.33
C LEU A 120 -6.47 -0.13 6.94
N GLN A 121 -5.75 0.77 6.26
CA GLN A 121 -4.50 1.32 6.79
C GLN A 121 -4.71 2.08 8.10
N HIS A 122 -5.77 2.87 8.19
CA HIS A 122 -6.11 3.61 9.39
C HIS A 122 -6.35 2.67 10.57
N THR A 123 -7.19 1.65 10.42
CA THR A 123 -7.48 0.66 11.46
C THR A 123 -6.22 -0.04 11.96
N MET A 124 -5.28 -0.37 11.08
CA MET A 124 -4.00 -0.98 11.49
C MET A 124 -3.06 -0.01 12.21
N LEU A 125 -3.18 1.29 11.97
CA LEU A 125 -2.34 2.32 12.59
C LEU A 125 -2.84 2.73 13.97
N THR A 126 -4.15 2.73 14.17
CA THR A 126 -4.80 3.15 15.43
C THR A 126 -4.91 2.01 16.44
N ASN A 127 -4.94 0.76 15.99
CA ASN A 127 -5.05 -0.40 16.86
C ASN A 127 -3.70 -1.02 17.24
N GLY A 128 -3.74 -1.80 18.33
CA GLY A 128 -2.61 -2.59 18.82
C GLY A 128 -2.32 -3.84 18.00
N ARG A 129 -1.60 -4.80 18.59
CA ARG A 129 -1.20 -6.06 17.93
C ARG A 129 -2.38 -6.95 17.55
N LEU A 130 -3.43 -6.92 18.38
CA LEU A 130 -4.67 -7.66 18.19
C LEU A 130 -5.83 -6.69 18.02
N LEU A 131 -6.70 -6.98 17.05
CA LEU A 131 -7.90 -6.21 16.76
C LEU A 131 -9.10 -6.80 17.50
N GLU A 132 -9.97 -5.93 17.98
CA GLU A 132 -11.29 -6.31 18.48
C GLU A 132 -12.20 -6.78 17.33
N GLN A 133 -13.28 -7.49 17.67
CA GLN A 133 -14.20 -8.02 16.65
C GLN A 133 -14.79 -6.92 15.76
N ALA A 134 -15.16 -5.77 16.32
CA ALA A 134 -15.70 -4.65 15.56
C ALA A 134 -14.72 -4.14 14.49
N ASP A 135 -13.43 -4.03 14.82
CA ASP A 135 -12.40 -3.62 13.85
C ASP A 135 -12.14 -4.69 12.79
N ARG A 136 -12.27 -5.98 13.14
CA ARG A 136 -12.14 -7.10 12.19
C ARG A 136 -13.27 -7.08 11.17
N ASP A 137 -14.51 -6.90 11.62
CA ASP A 137 -15.69 -6.81 10.76
C ASP A 137 -15.59 -5.60 9.83
N LEU A 138 -15.12 -4.46 10.36
CA LEU A 138 -14.83 -3.27 9.56
C LEU A 138 -13.76 -3.56 8.49
N CYS A 139 -12.69 -4.27 8.86
CA CYS A 139 -11.65 -4.64 7.90
C CYS A 139 -12.17 -5.56 6.79
N GLU A 140 -12.99 -6.57 7.12
CA GLU A 140 -13.59 -7.45 6.13
C GLU A 140 -14.47 -6.68 5.14
N HIS A 141 -15.31 -5.77 5.66
CA HIS A 141 -16.17 -4.92 4.84
C HIS A 141 -15.35 -4.01 3.92
N MET A 142 -14.35 -3.31 4.46
CA MET A 142 -13.53 -2.36 3.70
C MET A 142 -12.63 -3.06 2.67
N TYR A 143 -12.16 -4.26 2.98
CA TYR A 143 -11.47 -5.09 2.00
C TYR A 143 -12.39 -5.52 0.87
N SER A 144 -13.61 -5.95 1.18
CA SER A 144 -14.61 -6.34 0.17
C SER A 144 -14.93 -5.16 -0.75
N LEU A 145 -15.09 -3.95 -0.20
CA LEU A 145 -15.29 -2.73 -0.97
C LEU A 145 -14.10 -2.46 -1.90
N PHE A 146 -12.88 -2.46 -1.35
CA PHE A 146 -11.64 -2.29 -2.10
C PHE A 146 -11.52 -3.30 -3.25
N ARG A 147 -11.71 -4.59 -2.96
CA ARG A 147 -11.52 -5.70 -3.90
C ARG A 147 -12.53 -5.63 -5.04
N ASN A 148 -13.82 -5.45 -4.72
CA ASN A 148 -14.88 -5.32 -5.70
C ASN A 148 -14.68 -4.11 -6.60
N ALA A 149 -14.26 -2.97 -6.03
CA ALA A 149 -13.94 -1.78 -6.80
C ALA A 149 -12.76 -2.01 -7.76
N PHE A 150 -11.68 -2.61 -7.26
CA PHE A 150 -10.50 -2.95 -8.06
C PHE A 150 -10.86 -3.87 -9.24
N ASP A 151 -11.61 -4.94 -8.98
CA ASP A 151 -11.97 -5.92 -10.02
C ASP A 151 -12.84 -5.30 -11.12
N LYS A 152 -13.84 -4.50 -10.76
CA LYS A 152 -14.69 -3.81 -11.74
C LYS A 152 -13.89 -2.81 -12.57
N LEU A 153 -12.98 -2.05 -11.95
CA LEU A 153 -12.11 -1.11 -12.65
C LEU A 153 -11.13 -1.84 -13.58
N ALA A 154 -10.55 -2.94 -13.13
CA ALA A 154 -9.67 -3.79 -13.94
C ALA A 154 -10.39 -4.40 -15.14
N GLN A 155 -11.61 -4.91 -14.93
CA GLN A 155 -12.42 -5.48 -16.01
C GLN A 155 -12.79 -4.43 -17.06
N ARG A 156 -13.11 -3.21 -16.65
CA ARG A 156 -13.35 -2.08 -17.57
C ARG A 156 -12.11 -1.69 -18.34
N ALA A 157 -10.98 -1.56 -17.65
CA ALA A 157 -9.71 -1.25 -18.29
C ALA A 157 -9.36 -2.30 -19.36
N LEU A 158 -9.61 -3.58 -19.08
CA LEU A 158 -9.46 -4.68 -20.03
C LEU A 158 -10.40 -4.56 -21.24
N GLN A 159 -11.68 -4.26 -21.02
CA GLN A 159 -12.65 -4.01 -22.11
C GLN A 159 -12.23 -2.84 -23.01
N GLN A 160 -11.57 -1.83 -22.44
CA GLN A 160 -11.03 -0.68 -23.16
C GLN A 160 -9.63 -0.93 -23.75
N GLN A 161 -9.11 -2.16 -23.65
CA GLN A 161 -7.76 -2.54 -24.10
C GLN A 161 -6.67 -1.66 -23.49
N SER A 162 -6.85 -1.27 -22.22
CA SER A 162 -5.94 -0.40 -21.49
C SER A 162 -5.22 -1.16 -20.36
N LEU A 163 -3.90 -1.00 -20.27
CA LEU A 163 -3.07 -1.61 -19.22
C LEU A 163 -2.97 -0.69 -18.00
N ARG A 164 -4.03 -0.67 -17.18
CA ARG A 164 -4.13 0.18 -15.98
C ARG A 164 -3.94 -0.61 -14.69
N TYR A 165 -4.93 -1.43 -14.34
CA TYR A 165 -5.01 -2.10 -13.05
C TYR A 165 -4.26 -3.44 -13.08
N HIS A 166 -3.02 -3.43 -12.60
CA HIS A 166 -2.13 -4.59 -12.65
C HIS A 166 -2.47 -5.61 -11.55
N LEU A 167 -2.95 -6.79 -11.94
CA LEU A 167 -3.12 -7.92 -11.03
C LEU A 167 -1.77 -8.63 -10.78
N ARG A 168 -1.08 -8.24 -9.70
CA ARG A 168 0.17 -8.89 -9.26
C ARG A 168 -0.09 -9.93 -8.16
N PRO A 169 0.83 -10.90 -7.96
CA PRO A 169 0.82 -11.79 -6.80
C PRO A 169 0.77 -11.05 -5.44
N LYS A 170 1.19 -9.78 -5.41
CA LYS A 170 1.13 -8.94 -4.21
C LYS A 170 -0.29 -8.60 -3.75
N ILE A 171 -1.27 -8.54 -4.66
CA ILE A 171 -2.69 -8.38 -4.29
C ILE A 171 -3.19 -9.65 -3.61
N HIS A 172 -2.82 -10.82 -4.13
CA HIS A 172 -3.12 -12.09 -3.48
C HIS A 172 -2.44 -12.24 -2.12
N HIS A 173 -1.20 -11.77 -1.97
CA HIS A 173 -0.57 -11.72 -0.65
C HIS A 173 -1.32 -10.77 0.31
N PHE A 174 -1.84 -9.65 -0.19
CA PHE A 174 -2.68 -8.75 0.60
C PHE A 174 -3.97 -9.43 1.08
N GLU A 175 -4.60 -10.26 0.25
CA GLU A 175 -5.75 -11.08 0.64
C GLU A 175 -5.45 -12.00 1.83
N HIS A 176 -4.30 -12.69 1.83
CA HIS A 176 -3.87 -13.52 2.97
C HIS A 176 -3.71 -12.71 4.26
N LEU A 177 -3.21 -11.48 4.15
CA LEU A 177 -3.07 -10.60 5.31
C LEU A 177 -4.40 -10.13 5.85
N VAL A 178 -5.36 -9.85 4.98
CA VAL A 178 -6.74 -9.58 5.40
C VAL A 178 -7.35 -10.82 6.06
N TYR A 179 -7.09 -12.02 5.54
CA TYR A 179 -7.55 -13.25 6.17
C TYR A 179 -6.98 -13.40 7.60
N ASP A 180 -5.69 -13.12 7.80
CA ASP A 180 -5.09 -13.14 9.15
C ASP A 180 -5.70 -12.08 10.09
N VAL A 181 -6.06 -10.90 9.56
CA VAL A 181 -6.81 -9.89 10.33
C VAL A 181 -8.19 -10.41 10.68
N VAL A 182 -8.98 -10.84 9.69
CA VAL A 182 -10.40 -11.18 9.87
C VAL A 182 -10.55 -12.43 10.70
N CYS A 183 -9.73 -13.48 10.50
CA CYS A 183 -9.89 -14.74 11.21
C CYS A 183 -9.14 -14.79 12.55
N LYS A 184 -7.96 -14.15 12.65
CA LYS A 184 -7.09 -14.26 13.83
C LYS A 184 -6.97 -12.96 14.62
N GLY A 185 -7.58 -11.87 14.15
CA GLY A 185 -7.46 -10.55 14.77
C GLY A 185 -6.05 -9.97 14.70
N ARG A 186 -5.16 -10.50 13.85
CA ARG A 186 -3.74 -10.10 13.87
C ARG A 186 -3.52 -8.85 13.03
N ASN A 187 -3.04 -7.78 13.65
CA ASN A 187 -2.72 -6.54 12.94
C ASN A 187 -1.47 -6.71 12.05
N TRP A 188 -1.61 -6.60 10.72
CA TRP A 188 -0.50 -6.84 9.79
C TRP A 188 0.66 -5.85 9.91
N ARG A 189 0.44 -4.67 10.53
CA ARG A 189 1.51 -3.74 10.89
C ARG A 189 2.58 -4.44 11.72
N TYR A 190 2.17 -5.41 12.53
CA TYR A 190 3.02 -6.21 13.40
C TYR A 190 3.31 -7.60 12.84
N ILE A 191 2.86 -7.97 11.63
CA ILE A 191 3.16 -9.27 11.00
C ILE A 191 4.33 -9.13 10.02
N SER A 192 4.33 -8.05 9.24
CA SER A 192 5.25 -7.87 8.10
C SER A 192 6.69 -7.47 8.42
N CYS A 193 6.96 -7.01 9.65
CA CYS A 193 8.29 -6.54 10.07
C CYS A 193 9.01 -7.54 11.01
N TYR A 194 8.31 -8.58 11.47
CA TYR A 194 8.86 -9.56 12.41
C TYR A 194 9.85 -10.56 11.78
N LEU A 195 9.81 -10.76 10.46
CA LEU A 195 10.61 -11.81 9.81
C LEU A 195 11.87 -11.31 9.08
N GLY A 196 12.05 -10.00 8.92
CA GLY A 196 13.25 -9.47 8.25
C GLY A 196 14.09 -8.64 9.19
N GLU A 197 13.51 -7.53 9.66
CA GLU A 197 14.22 -6.56 10.49
C GLU A 197 14.38 -7.04 11.93
N ASP A 198 13.36 -7.70 12.48
CA ASP A 198 13.47 -8.38 13.78
C ASP A 198 14.36 -9.61 13.72
N VAL A 199 14.33 -10.40 12.64
CA VAL A 199 15.35 -11.44 12.40
C VAL A 199 16.73 -10.82 12.50
N VAL A 200 17.03 -9.82 11.67
CA VAL A 200 18.35 -9.18 11.62
C VAL A 200 18.77 -8.62 12.98
N ARG A 201 17.85 -7.95 13.68
CA ARG A 201 18.08 -7.38 15.02
C ARG A 201 18.38 -8.47 16.05
N ILE A 202 17.55 -9.51 16.12
CA ILE A 202 17.68 -10.61 17.07
C ILE A 202 18.93 -11.44 16.74
N THR A 203 19.13 -11.82 15.47
CA THR A 203 20.32 -12.54 15.01
C THR A 203 21.58 -11.73 15.26
N LYS A 204 21.55 -10.39 15.12
CA LYS A 204 22.72 -9.55 15.45
C LYS A 204 23.04 -9.59 16.94
N ARG A 205 22.05 -9.45 17.83
CA ARG A 205 22.27 -9.57 19.30
C ARG A 205 22.82 -10.94 19.67
N MET A 206 22.29 -12.00 19.06
CA MET A 206 22.77 -13.37 19.26
C MET A 206 24.19 -13.54 18.74
N ALA A 207 24.49 -13.04 17.54
CA ALA A 207 25.80 -13.15 16.89
C ALA A 207 26.93 -12.52 17.72
N VAL A 208 26.67 -11.39 18.38
CA VAL A 208 27.65 -10.70 19.24
C VAL A 208 28.02 -11.53 20.48
N ARG A 209 27.17 -12.48 20.90
CA ARG A 209 27.42 -13.37 22.04
C ARG A 209 28.01 -14.72 21.64
N LEU A 210 28.16 -15.00 20.34
CA LEU A 210 28.66 -16.25 19.80
C LEU A 210 30.13 -16.15 19.41
N HIS A 211 30.84 -17.28 19.46
CA HIS A 211 32.23 -17.35 19.00
C HIS A 211 32.30 -17.20 17.46
N PRO A 212 33.19 -16.34 16.90
CA PRO A 212 33.22 -16.01 15.47
C PRO A 212 33.26 -17.20 14.52
N LEU A 213 33.94 -18.29 14.90
CA LEU A 213 34.07 -19.51 14.08
C LEU A 213 32.74 -20.26 13.89
N VAL A 214 31.74 -20.04 14.75
CA VAL A 214 30.46 -20.77 14.69
C VAL A 214 29.26 -19.84 14.45
N THR A 215 29.48 -18.52 14.44
CA THR A 215 28.42 -17.50 14.36
C THR A 215 27.49 -17.72 13.17
N GLY A 216 28.00 -18.06 11.99
CA GLY A 216 27.18 -18.21 10.78
C GLY A 216 26.08 -19.26 10.89
N VAL A 217 26.33 -20.37 11.59
CA VAL A 217 25.35 -21.46 11.76
C VAL A 217 24.56 -21.31 13.06
N ARG A 218 25.26 -21.04 14.17
CA ARG A 218 24.65 -21.01 15.51
C ARG A 218 23.68 -19.85 15.71
N VAL A 219 23.85 -18.76 14.98
CA VAL A 219 22.92 -17.61 15.07
C VAL A 219 21.53 -17.98 14.57
N LEU A 220 21.45 -18.83 13.55
CA LEU A 220 20.17 -19.28 12.99
C LEU A 220 19.52 -20.31 13.93
N ASP A 221 20.29 -21.25 14.48
CA ASP A 221 19.79 -22.20 15.50
C ASP A 221 19.16 -21.47 16.69
N HIS A 222 19.87 -20.47 17.24
CA HIS A 222 19.41 -19.70 18.38
C HIS A 222 18.18 -18.84 18.03
N TYR A 223 18.14 -18.28 16.81
CA TYR A 223 16.98 -17.54 16.33
C TYR A 223 15.76 -18.45 16.22
N SER A 224 15.90 -19.64 15.62
CA SER A 224 14.83 -20.63 15.53
C SER A 224 14.30 -21.01 16.90
N MET A 225 15.18 -21.31 17.87
CA MET A 225 14.78 -21.59 19.25
C MET A 225 14.02 -20.42 19.88
N HIS A 226 14.52 -19.19 19.74
CA HIS A 226 13.87 -18.00 20.30
C HIS A 226 12.47 -17.79 19.71
N VAL A 227 12.31 -17.91 18.38
CA VAL A 227 10.99 -17.80 17.74
C VAL A 227 10.06 -18.90 18.24
N THR A 228 10.52 -20.15 18.31
CA THR A 228 9.70 -21.28 18.79
C THR A 228 9.23 -21.06 20.23
N LEU A 229 10.13 -20.64 21.12
CA LEU A 229 9.78 -20.37 22.53
C LEU A 229 8.83 -19.17 22.66
N LYS A 230 9.04 -18.10 21.89
CA LYS A 230 8.15 -16.93 21.87
C LYS A 230 6.76 -17.29 21.35
N TRP A 231 6.66 -18.08 20.29
CA TRP A 231 5.38 -18.57 19.76
C TRP A 231 4.68 -19.53 20.71
N ALA A 232 5.42 -20.30 21.51
CA ALA A 232 4.88 -21.16 22.54
C ALA A 232 4.43 -20.39 23.80
N GLY A 233 4.61 -19.06 23.85
CA GLY A 233 4.29 -18.25 25.03
C GLY A 233 5.25 -18.48 26.21
N LEU A 234 6.45 -18.99 25.95
CA LEU A 234 7.48 -19.29 26.96
C LEU A 234 8.52 -18.16 27.09
N LEU A 235 8.42 -17.13 26.26
CA LEU A 235 9.23 -15.92 26.35
C LEU A 235 8.31 -14.71 26.36
N ASP A 236 8.61 -13.76 27.25
CA ASP A 236 7.91 -12.49 27.32
C ASP A 236 8.24 -11.60 26.12
N ASP A 237 7.37 -10.64 25.84
CA ASP A 237 7.45 -9.81 24.65
C ASP A 237 8.61 -8.79 24.68
N ASP A 238 9.20 -8.55 25.85
CA ASP A 238 10.14 -7.46 26.16
C ASP A 238 11.64 -7.85 26.17
N GLU A 239 11.99 -9.14 26.00
CA GLU A 239 13.39 -9.62 25.87
C GLU A 239 13.82 -9.92 24.42
#